data_AF-A0A6N9UQ89-F1
#
_entry.id   AF-A0A6N9UQ89-F1
#
_cell.length_a   1.000
_cell.length_b   1.000
_cell.length_c   1.000
_cell.angle_alpha   90.00
_cell.angle_beta   90.00
_cell.angle_gamma   90.00
#
_symmetry.space_group_name_H-M   'P 1'
#
loop_
_entity.id
_entity.type
_entity.pdbx_description
1 polymer ?
#
loop_
_entity_poly.entity_id
_entity_poly.type
_entity_poly.pdbx_seq_one_letter_code
_entity_poly.pdbx_strand_id
1 'polypeptide(L)' 'MRIENSDRRDGPTWHVDEGDLRAYARGELAAPALWSADAHLTACAAC' A
#
# COMPACT_ATOMS: atom_id res chain seq x y z
N MET A 1 -1.53 27.16 -7.60
CA MET A 1 -2.15 25.83 -7.63
C MET A 1 -1.27 24.89 -8.45
N ARG A 2 -0.58 23.95 -7.79
CA ARG A 2 -0.20 22.61 -8.28
C ARG A 2 0.42 21.85 -7.10
N ILE A 3 -0.42 21.07 -6.44
CA ILE A 3 -0.02 19.97 -5.58
C ILE A 3 -0.15 18.77 -6.50
N GLU A 4 0.94 18.08 -6.85
CA GLU A 4 0.84 16.77 -7.52
C GLU A 4 2.20 16.04 -7.52
N ASN A 5 2.30 15.13 -6.54
CA ASN A 5 2.84 13.78 -6.62
C ASN A 5 4.21 13.55 -7.28
N SER A 6 5.16 13.01 -6.51
CA SER A 6 5.87 11.73 -6.78
C SER A 6 7.16 11.69 -5.96
N ASP A 7 7.07 11.13 -4.76
CA ASP A 7 7.70 9.82 -4.49
C ASP A 7 8.72 9.38 -5.57
N ARG A 8 9.99 9.75 -5.41
CA ARG A 8 11.09 9.29 -6.29
C ARG A 8 12.35 9.00 -5.50
N ARG A 9 12.24 8.25 -4.40
CA ARG A 9 13.41 7.60 -3.77
C ARG A 9 13.16 6.21 -3.19
N ASP A 10 12.11 5.54 -3.64
CA ASP A 10 11.99 4.09 -3.51
C ASP A 10 12.04 3.49 -4.94
N GLY A 11 12.76 2.38 -5.10
CA GLY A 11 13.00 1.75 -6.40
C GLY A 11 11.71 1.18 -7.01
N PRO A 12 11.78 0.26 -7.99
CA PRO A 12 10.61 -0.41 -8.57
C PRO A 12 9.97 -1.42 -7.59
N THR A 13 9.77 -1.02 -6.34
CA THR A 13 9.11 -1.77 -5.30
C THR A 13 7.61 -1.75 -5.54
N TRP A 14 7.01 -2.94 -5.52
CA TRP A 14 5.57 -3.09 -5.58
C TRP A 14 4.94 -2.42 -4.36
N HIS A 15 3.92 -1.58 -4.58
CA HIS A 15 3.08 -0.99 -3.54
C HIS A 15 1.70 -1.65 -3.55
N VAL A 16 1.05 -1.67 -2.38
CA VAL A 16 -0.33 -2.17 -2.25
C VAL A 16 -1.28 -1.21 -2.97
N ASP A 17 -2.26 -1.74 -3.69
CA ASP A 17 -3.29 -0.93 -4.34
C ASP A 17 -4.10 -0.15 -3.29
N GLU A 18 -4.49 1.08 -3.62
CA GLU A 18 -5.22 1.96 -2.69
C GLU A 18 -6.60 1.38 -2.30
N GLY A 19 -7.22 0.60 -3.20
CA GLY A 19 -8.45 -0.14 -2.92
C GLY A 19 -8.22 -1.26 -1.89
N ASP A 20 -7.12 -2.00 -2.04
CA ASP A 20 -6.73 -3.04 -1.10
C ASP A 20 -6.33 -2.45 0.27
N LEU A 21 -5.64 -1.30 0.30
CA LEU A 21 -5.34 -0.58 1.53
C LEU A 21 -6.61 -0.16 2.26
N ARG A 22 -7.61 0.35 1.53
CA ARG A 22 -8.92 0.68 2.11
C ARG A 22 -9.65 -0.55 2.64
N ALA A 23 -9.61 -1.67 1.93
CA ALA A 23 -10.20 -2.92 2.39
C ALA A 23 -9.48 -3.46 3.63
N TYR A 24 -8.14 -3.39 3.66
CA TYR A 24 -7.32 -3.78 4.81
C TYR A 24 -7.66 -2.95 6.05
N ALA A 25 -7.75 -1.62 5.91
CA ALA A 25 -8.12 -0.72 7.00
C ALA A 25 -9.52 -0.99 7.58
N ARG A 26 -10.44 -1.56 6.79
CA ARG A 26 -11.79 -1.95 7.23
C ARG A 26 -11.89 -3.41 7.69
N GLY A 27 -10.83 -4.20 7.54
CA GLY A 27 -10.85 -5.65 7.80
C GLY A 27 -11.62 -6.46 6.75
N GLU A 28 -11.84 -5.87 5.56
CA GLU A 28 -12.59 -6.47 4.44
C GLU A 28 -11.66 -7.18 3.43
N LEU A 29 -10.34 -7.04 3.57
CA LEU A 29 -9.38 -7.66 2.68
C LEU A 29 -9.27 -9.16 2.96
N ALA A 30 -9.53 -9.99 1.96
CA ALA A 30 -9.45 -11.44 2.07
C ALA A 30 -8.01 -11.96 1.89
N ALA A 31 -7.71 -13.11 2.48
CA ALA A 31 -6.51 -13.87 2.14
C ALA A 31 -6.62 -14.38 0.68
N PRO A 32 -5.50 -14.46 -0.08
CA PRO A 32 -4.10 -14.24 0.34
C PRO A 32 -3.64 -12.78 0.29
N ALA A 33 -4.43 -11.86 -0.27
CA ALA A 33 -4.05 -10.45 -0.42
C ALA A 33 -3.75 -9.78 0.93
N LEU A 34 -4.50 -10.14 1.98
CA LEU A 34 -4.28 -9.66 3.34
C LEU A 34 -2.84 -9.91 3.83
N TRP A 35 -2.27 -11.08 3.59
CA TRP A 35 -0.92 -11.40 4.08
C TRP A 35 0.15 -10.63 3.34
N SER A 36 -0.03 -10.42 2.03
CA SER A 36 0.88 -9.61 1.22
C SER A 36 0.85 -8.14 1.66
N ALA A 37 -0.35 -7.60 1.90
CA ALA A 37 -0.53 -6.24 2.38
C ALA A 37 0.12 -6.06 3.76
N ASP A 38 -0.15 -6.96 4.70
CA ASP A 38 0.42 -6.92 6.05
C ASP A 38 1.96 -6.94 6.02
N ALA A 39 2.55 -7.88 5.29
CA ALA A 39 4.00 -7.97 5.14
C ALA A 39 4.60 -6.69 4.54
N HIS A 40 3.93 -6.07 3.55
CA HIS A 40 4.41 -4.83 2.95
C HIS A 40 4.29 -3.63 3.89
N LEU A 41 3.19 -3.51 4.64
CA LEU A 41 2.97 -2.42 5.60
C LEU A 41 4.00 -2.43 6.74
N THR A 42 4.57 -3.58 7.08
CA THR A 42 5.69 -3.63 8.04
C THR A 42 7.00 -3.05 7.48
N ALA A 43 7.16 -3.01 6.15
CA ALA A 43 8.39 -2.62 5.47
C ALA A 43 8.31 -1.26 4.77
N CYS A 44 7.11 -0.78 4.43
CA CYS A 44 6.88 0.48 3.72
C CYS A 44 6.06 1.43 4.59
N ALA A 45 6.70 2.51 5.07
CA ALA A 45 6.02 3.54 5.86
C ALA A 45 5.13 4.48 5.04
N ALA A 46 5.15 4.37 3.70
CA ALA A 46 4.35 5.18 2.79
C ALA A 46 2.99 4.56 2.44
N CYS A 47 2.86 3.23 2.57
CA CYS A 47 1.61 2.50 2.39
C CYS A 47 0.84 2.42 3.71
#